data_AF-A0A820LUD9-F1
#
_entry.id   AF-A0A820LUD9-F1
#
_cell.length_a   1.000
_cell.length_b   1.000
_cell.length_c   1.000
_cell.angle_alpha   90.00
_cell.angle_beta   90.00
_cell.angle_gamma   90.00
#
_symmetry.space_group_name_H-M   'P 1'
#
loop_
_entity.id
_entity.type
_entity.pdbx_description
1 polymer ?
#
loop_
_entity_poly.entity_id
_entity_poly.type
_entity_poly.pdbx_seq_one_letter_code
_entity_poly.pdbx_strand_id
1 'polypeptide(L)' 'IETNFSNGYLPSCLFQWTDLTSSSFRNAFLAATNFENANVQNVDFTQAILPGAIITPG' A
#
# COMPACT_ATOMS: atom_id res chain seq x y z
N ILE A 1 -13.15 7.67 -2.45
CA ILE A 1 -13.50 6.31 -2.94
C ILE A 1 -12.62 5.36 -2.17
N GLU A 2 -13.21 4.36 -1.52
CA GLU A 2 -12.44 3.27 -0.92
C GLU A 2 -11.89 2.39 -2.06
N THR A 3 -10.56 2.25 -2.17
CA THR A 3 -9.95 1.41 -3.20
C THR A 3 -9.55 0.08 -2.59
N ASN A 4 -9.95 -1.03 -3.23
CA ASN A 4 -9.69 -2.36 -2.73
C ASN A 4 -8.62 -3.06 -3.60
N PHE A 5 -7.45 -3.29 -3.01
CA PHE A 5 -6.30 -4.01 -3.56
C PHE A 5 -6.08 -5.37 -2.84
N SER A 6 -7.08 -5.88 -2.12
CA SER A 6 -6.95 -7.11 -1.34
C SER A 6 -6.57 -8.31 -2.22
N ASN A 7 -5.67 -9.15 -1.73
CA ASN A 7 -5.09 -10.31 -2.41
C ASN A 7 -4.31 -9.96 -3.70
N GLY A 8 -3.99 -8.67 -3.91
CA GLY A 8 -3.28 -8.21 -5.09
C GLY A 8 -1.81 -8.64 -5.11
N TYR A 9 -1.30 -8.95 -6.30
CA TYR A 9 0.13 -9.08 -6.56
C TYR A 9 0.63 -7.78 -7.19
N LEU A 10 1.22 -6.91 -6.37
CA LEU A 10 1.55 -5.52 -6.68
C LEU A 10 3.04 -5.18 -6.41
N PRO A 11 4.00 -6.05 -6.79
CA PRO A 11 5.41 -5.75 -6.57
C PRO A 11 5.87 -4.56 -7.41
N SER A 12 6.74 -3.74 -6.85
CA SER A 12 7.37 -2.58 -7.51
C SER A 12 6.38 -1.54 -8.04
N CYS A 13 5.13 -1.51 -7.54
CA CYS A 13 4.17 -0.46 -7.86
C CYS A 13 4.57 0.88 -7.24
N LEU A 14 4.14 1.98 -7.88
CA LEU A 14 4.38 3.34 -7.42
C LEU A 14 3.05 3.94 -6.91
N PHE A 15 2.88 3.99 -5.59
CA PHE A 15 1.79 4.66 -4.89
C PHE A 15 2.24 5.99 -4.25
N GLN A 16 3.43 6.46 -4.59
CA GLN A 16 3.96 7.72 -4.09
C GLN A 16 3.01 8.91 -4.35
N TRP A 17 2.83 9.77 -3.34
CA TRP A 17 1.94 10.94 -3.39
C TRP A 17 0.45 10.65 -3.64
N THR A 18 0.01 9.39 -3.50
CA THR A 18 -1.41 9.03 -3.69
C THR A 18 -2.21 9.18 -2.40
N ASP A 19 -3.48 9.54 -2.52
CA ASP A 19 -4.43 9.43 -1.41
C ASP A 19 -4.99 8.00 -1.36
N LEU A 20 -4.52 7.21 -0.39
CA LEU A 20 -4.98 5.85 -0.14
C LEU A 20 -5.94 5.79 1.05
N THR A 21 -6.45 6.92 1.55
CA THR A 21 -7.28 6.94 2.77
C THR A 21 -8.36 5.85 2.75
N SER A 22 -8.38 5.03 3.80
CA SER A 22 -9.31 3.91 3.98
C SER A 22 -9.20 2.77 2.96
N SER A 23 -8.18 2.74 2.10
CA SER A 23 -7.98 1.65 1.13
C SER A 23 -7.58 0.33 1.79
N SER A 24 -7.77 -0.79 1.10
CA SER A 24 -7.43 -2.12 1.62
C SER A 24 -6.36 -2.82 0.77
N PHE A 25 -5.27 -3.23 1.39
CA PHE A 25 -4.21 -4.08 0.83
C PHE A 25 -4.13 -5.44 1.55
N ARG A 26 -5.24 -5.91 2.10
CA ARG A 26 -5.27 -7.17 2.85
C ARG A 26 -4.73 -8.32 2.03
N ASN A 27 -3.87 -9.16 2.61
CA ASN A 27 -3.26 -10.31 1.94
C ASN A 27 -2.48 -9.97 0.64
N ALA A 28 -2.15 -8.69 0.39
CA ALA A 28 -1.47 -8.29 -0.84
C ALA A 28 0.03 -8.55 -0.77
N PHE A 29 0.65 -8.86 -1.90
CA PHE A 29 2.10 -8.93 -2.05
C PHE A 29 2.62 -7.62 -2.65
N LEU A 30 3.39 -6.88 -1.87
CA LEU A 30 3.80 -5.49 -2.09
C LEU A 30 5.33 -5.35 -2.02
N ALA A 31 6.05 -6.34 -2.55
CA ALA A 31 7.51 -6.32 -2.56
C ALA A 31 8.04 -5.11 -3.33
N ALA A 32 8.98 -4.36 -2.75
CA ALA A 32 9.58 -3.16 -3.36
C ALA A 32 8.57 -2.07 -3.81
N THR A 33 7.33 -2.10 -3.30
CA THR A 33 6.31 -1.09 -3.60
C THR A 33 6.64 0.23 -2.91
N ASN A 34 6.48 1.35 -3.62
CA ASN A 34 6.75 2.68 -3.07
C ASN A 34 5.47 3.38 -2.61
N PHE A 35 5.34 3.65 -1.31
CA PHE A 35 4.28 4.44 -0.68
C PHE A 35 4.78 5.78 -0.15
N GLU A 36 5.96 6.25 -0.57
CA GLU A 36 6.55 7.51 -0.14
C GLU A 36 5.60 8.70 -0.34
N ASN A 37 5.36 9.48 0.71
CA ASN A 37 4.41 10.60 0.73
C ASN A 37 2.95 10.24 0.39
N ALA A 38 2.57 8.96 0.41
CA ALA A 38 1.18 8.56 0.26
C ALA A 38 0.38 8.83 1.54
N ASN A 39 -0.87 9.25 1.42
CA ASN A 39 -1.77 9.31 2.56
C ASN A 39 -2.29 7.90 2.87
N VAL A 40 -1.67 7.25 3.85
CA VAL A 40 -2.00 5.89 4.30
C VAL A 40 -2.88 5.87 5.55
N GLN A 41 -3.63 6.95 5.83
CA GLN A 41 -4.57 6.99 6.94
C GLN A 41 -5.67 5.92 6.78
N ASN A 42 -5.89 5.13 7.82
CA ASN A 42 -6.86 4.04 7.85
C ASN A 42 -6.67 2.97 6.74
N VAL A 43 -5.46 2.85 6.17
CA VAL A 43 -5.19 1.78 5.21
C VAL A 43 -5.06 0.44 5.91
N ASP A 44 -5.78 -0.57 5.41
CA ASP A 44 -5.72 -1.92 5.94
C ASP A 44 -4.64 -2.75 5.24
N PHE A 45 -3.49 -2.93 5.91
CA PHE A 45 -2.39 -3.79 5.48
C PHE A 45 -2.40 -5.18 6.16
N THR A 46 -3.53 -5.62 6.74
CA THR A 46 -3.61 -6.89 7.46
C THR A 46 -3.16 -8.06 6.56
N GLN A 47 -2.19 -8.84 7.03
CA GLN A 47 -1.57 -9.96 6.31
C GLN A 47 -0.89 -9.58 4.97
N ALA A 48 -0.66 -8.29 4.69
CA ALA A 48 0.13 -7.88 3.54
C ALA A 48 1.61 -8.27 3.69
N ILE A 49 2.26 -8.60 2.59
CA ILE A 49 3.66 -8.99 2.51
C ILE A 49 4.44 -7.84 1.85
N LEU A 50 5.31 -7.17 2.61
CA LEU A 50 5.94 -5.88 2.23
C LEU A 50 7.49 -5.92 2.19
N PRO A 51 8.15 -6.96 1.63
CA PRO A 51 9.60 -7.03 1.66
C PRO A 51 10.21 -5.89 0.82
N GLY A 52 10.96 -5.00 1.47
CA GLY A 52 11.58 -3.85 0.83
C GLY A 52 10.60 -2.77 0.36
N ALA A 53 9.34 -2.79 0.80
CA ALA A 53 8.41 -1.70 0.53
C ALA A 53 8.89 -0.41 1.24
N ILE A 54 8.72 0.73 0.57
CA ILE A 54 9.06 2.04 1.13
C ILE A 54 7.79 2.62 1.73
N ILE A 55 7.73 2.71 3.05
CA ILE A 55 6.65 3.34 3.81
C ILE A 55 7.29 4.38 4.73
N THR A 56 7.55 5.56 4.19
CA THR A 56 8.05 6.69 4.97
C THR A 56 6.91 7.67 5.22
N PRO A 57 6.75 8.19 6.45
CA PRO A 57 5.90 9.34 6.69
C PRO A 57 6.41 10.52 5.84
N GLY A 58 5.48 11.21 5.17
CA GLY A 58 5.71 12.59 4.71
C GLY A 58 5.57 13.57 5.87
#